data_AF-A0A5C6X0U4-F1
#
_entry.id   AF-A0A5C6X0U4-F1
#
_cell.length_a   1.000
_cell.length_b   1.000
_cell.length_c   1.000
_cell.angle_alpha   90.00
_cell.angle_beta   90.00
_cell.angle_gamma   90.00
#
_symmetry.space_group_name_H-M   'P 1'
#
loop_
_entity.id
_entity.type
_entity.pdbx_description
1 polymer ?
#
loop_
_entity_poly.entity_id
_entity_poly.type
_entity_poly.pdbx_seq_one_letter_code
_entity_poly.pdbx_strand_id
1 'polypeptide(L)'
;MKMRFLSVTYAILLLLGLSACSTSGEPRSDETSAQAEQAQTGAQESERSDATAGQHDAMGQKMAEMCPMQVEGTTREIVRLDNAVAMDFTTTGDVEELRSRVARMPERHATMHGEGGQMPQGHGHHGQGGQMQHEQMSEEHHEMRRQMMEMMADVTLATEPIEGGMRLTFTPADASQVDALYQMMQSHARMMEQEGQCPMMPMMGDAQKT
;
A
#
# COMPACT_ATOMS: atom_id res chain seq x y z
N MET A 1 -26.96 -27.10 -24.04
CA MET A 1 -26.25 -27.02 -25.33
C MET A 1 -24.74 -27.01 -25.04
N LYS A 2 -24.00 -27.97 -25.61
CA LYS A 2 -22.56 -28.15 -25.41
C LYS A 2 -21.81 -27.26 -26.40
N MET A 3 -21.10 -26.24 -25.93
CA MET A 3 -20.10 -25.55 -26.73
C MET A 3 -18.71 -26.03 -26.32
N ARG A 4 -18.08 -26.75 -27.25
CA ARG A 4 -16.66 -27.09 -27.29
C ARG A 4 -16.01 -26.10 -28.26
N PHE A 5 -15.05 -25.31 -27.81
CA PHE A 5 -14.10 -24.58 -28.68
C PHE A 5 -12.73 -24.69 -27.99
N LEU A 6 -11.84 -25.57 -28.46
CA LEU A 6 -10.79 -25.29 -29.45
C LEU A 6 -9.83 -24.21 -28.91
N SER A 7 -8.80 -24.57 -28.15
CA SER A 7 -7.50 -25.05 -28.64
C SER A 7 -6.90 -24.13 -29.71
N VAL A 8 -6.16 -23.13 -29.25
CA VAL A 8 -5.14 -22.43 -30.05
C VAL A 8 -3.86 -22.43 -29.24
N THR A 9 -3.08 -23.47 -29.47
CA THR A 9 -1.65 -23.56 -29.16
C THR A 9 -0.90 -22.49 -29.96
N TYR A 10 -0.39 -21.45 -29.29
CA TYR A 10 0.66 -20.61 -29.84
C TYR A 10 2.01 -21.09 -29.29
N ALA A 11 2.63 -21.96 -30.08
CA ALA A 11 4.05 -22.28 -29.97
C ALA A 11 4.81 -21.27 -30.84
N ILE A 12 5.54 -20.34 -30.21
CA ILE A 12 6.65 -19.59 -30.83
C ILE A 12 7.78 -19.59 -29.78
N LEU A 13 8.70 -20.55 -29.82
CA LEU A 13 10.00 -20.49 -30.50
C LEU A 13 10.88 -19.29 -30.06
N LEU A 14 11.78 -19.60 -29.10
CA LEU A 14 13.23 -19.39 -29.17
C LEU A 14 13.74 -18.03 -29.66
N LEU A 15 14.38 -17.26 -28.76
CA LEU A 15 15.68 -16.65 -29.03
C LEU A 15 16.53 -16.60 -27.75
N LEU A 16 17.55 -17.45 -27.73
CA LEU A 16 18.68 -17.43 -26.80
C LEU A 16 19.54 -16.19 -27.07
N GLY A 17 19.75 -15.37 -26.06
CA GLY A 17 20.72 -14.27 -26.07
C GLY A 17 21.66 -14.38 -24.87
N LEU A 18 22.69 -15.22 -25.01
CA LEU A 18 23.85 -15.21 -24.12
C LEU A 18 24.66 -13.94 -24.42
N SER A 19 24.71 -13.00 -23.47
CA SER A 19 25.72 -11.94 -23.48
C SER A 19 26.37 -11.86 -22.10
N ALA A 20 27.49 -12.59 -21.98
CA ALA A 20 28.45 -12.43 -20.91
C ALA A 20 29.42 -11.31 -21.31
N CYS A 21 29.39 -10.19 -20.57
CA CYS A 21 30.46 -9.20 -20.60
C CYS A 21 30.97 -8.96 -19.18
N SER A 22 32.24 -9.33 -19.03
CA SER A 22 33.14 -9.16 -17.92
C SER A 22 33.56 -7.69 -17.75
N THR A 23 33.70 -7.20 -16.50
CA THR A 23 34.73 -6.22 -16.09
C THR A 23 34.76 -6.21 -14.54
N SER A 24 35.73 -6.86 -13.89
CA SER A 24 37.07 -6.34 -13.56
C SER A 24 37.08 -4.97 -12.86
N GLY A 25 37.09 -5.03 -11.52
CA GLY A 25 38.06 -4.38 -10.62
C GLY A 25 38.16 -2.86 -10.54
N GLU A 26 38.02 -2.34 -9.31
CA GLU A 26 38.99 -1.42 -8.68
C GLU A 26 38.72 -1.36 -7.15
N PRO A 27 39.72 -1.60 -6.28
CA PRO A 27 39.65 -1.23 -4.88
C PRO A 27 40.06 0.24 -4.74
N ARG A 28 39.14 1.11 -4.30
CA ARG A 28 39.46 2.51 -4.03
C ARG A 28 39.71 2.71 -2.53
N SER A 29 40.93 3.17 -2.28
CA SER A 29 41.58 3.44 -1.01
C SER A 29 40.85 4.46 -0.12
N ASP A 30 41.11 4.29 1.16
CA ASP A 30 41.26 5.32 2.19
C ASP A 30 41.29 6.77 1.70
N GLU A 31 40.37 7.58 2.23
CA GLU A 31 40.71 8.95 2.58
C GLU A 31 40.17 9.27 3.97
N THR A 32 41.10 9.21 4.92
CA THR A 32 41.04 9.86 6.22
C THR A 32 40.69 11.34 6.04
N SER A 33 39.63 11.81 6.68
CA SER A 33 39.44 13.24 6.91
C SER A 33 39.12 13.49 8.36
N ALA A 34 39.84 14.48 8.87
CA ALA A 34 40.13 14.69 10.26
C ALA A 34 38.96 15.35 11.00
N GLN A 35 38.94 15.05 12.30
CA GLN A 35 38.34 15.86 13.35
C GLN A 35 38.52 17.36 13.10
N ALA A 36 37.39 18.05 12.98
CA ALA A 36 37.27 19.43 13.41
C ALA A 36 36.21 19.47 14.52
N GLU A 37 36.69 19.20 15.74
CA GLU A 37 35.99 19.49 16.98
C GLU A 37 36.03 21.01 17.17
N GLN A 38 34.93 21.70 16.85
CA GLN A 38 34.74 23.09 17.24
C GLN A 38 33.51 23.23 18.14
N ALA A 39 33.82 23.71 19.34
CA ALA A 39 32.92 24.03 20.42
C ALA A 39 31.71 24.86 19.98
N GLN A 40 30.51 24.34 20.25
CA GLN A 40 29.29 25.13 20.38
C GLN A 40 28.60 24.76 21.69
N THR A 41 29.15 25.33 22.76
CA THR A 41 28.47 25.47 24.05
C THR A 41 27.73 26.81 24.02
N GLY A 42 26.41 26.78 23.96
CA GLY A 42 25.59 27.95 24.30
C GLY A 42 24.39 28.15 23.38
N ALA A 43 23.24 27.58 23.80
CA ALA A 43 21.86 28.02 23.57
C ALA A 43 20.89 26.82 23.41
N GLN A 44 20.87 25.90 24.37
CA GLN A 44 19.83 24.86 24.47
C GLN A 44 18.83 25.22 25.55
N GLU A 45 18.00 26.24 25.33
CA GLU A 45 16.89 26.52 26.27
C GLU A 45 15.75 27.31 25.59
N SER A 46 15.27 26.86 24.42
CA SER A 46 14.00 27.38 23.86
C SER A 46 13.32 26.47 22.81
N GLU A 47 13.54 25.15 22.85
CA GLU A 47 13.02 24.19 21.84
C GLU A 47 12.27 23.00 22.47
N ARG A 48 11.58 23.17 23.60
CA ARG A 48 10.86 22.05 24.27
C ARG A 48 9.34 22.02 24.09
N SER A 49 8.75 22.94 23.34
CA SER A 49 7.28 23.01 23.19
C SER A 49 6.74 22.70 21.78
N ASP A 50 7.59 22.28 20.83
CA ASP A 50 7.19 22.02 19.43
C ASP A 50 7.41 20.56 18.97
N ALA A 51 7.73 19.65 19.89
CA ALA A 51 8.06 18.25 19.54
C ALA A 51 6.84 17.37 19.21
N THR A 52 5.62 17.86 19.46
CA THR A 52 4.38 17.09 19.24
C THR A 52 3.75 17.35 17.87
N ALA A 53 3.99 18.53 17.27
CA ALA A 53 3.44 18.85 15.95
C ALA A 53 4.10 18.02 14.82
N GLY A 54 5.42 17.81 14.88
CA GLY A 54 6.15 17.11 13.81
C GLY A 54 5.92 15.59 13.71
N GLN A 55 5.31 14.95 14.72
CA GLN A 55 5.07 13.50 14.69
C GLN A 55 3.90 13.09 13.79
N HIS A 56 2.89 13.95 13.66
CA HIS A 56 1.72 13.69 12.81
C HIS A 56 2.08 13.73 11.32
N ASP A 57 2.90 14.71 10.92
CA ASP A 57 3.33 14.86 9.52
C ASP A 57 4.19 13.70 9.03
N ALA A 58 5.09 13.20 9.88
CA ALA A 58 5.97 12.08 9.55
C ALA A 58 5.20 10.78 9.26
N MET A 59 4.04 10.57 9.91
CA MET A 59 3.21 9.39 9.66
C MET A 59 2.37 9.54 8.39
N GLY A 60 1.81 10.72 8.15
CA GLY A 60 1.08 11.03 6.91
C GLY A 60 1.97 10.86 5.67
N GLN A 61 3.21 11.36 5.74
CA GLN A 61 4.19 11.22 4.66
C GLN A 61 4.51 9.75 4.36
N LYS A 62 4.75 8.93 5.40
CA LYS A 62 4.97 7.48 5.23
C LYS A 62 3.78 6.78 4.56
N MET A 63 2.55 7.21 4.83
CA MET A 63 1.36 6.64 4.18
C MET A 63 1.27 7.06 2.70
N ALA A 64 1.59 8.32 2.40
CA ALA A 64 1.60 8.83 1.02
C ALA A 64 2.64 8.14 0.14
N GLU A 65 3.82 7.82 0.69
CA GLU A 65 4.89 7.08 0.01
C GLU A 65 4.52 5.64 -0.39
N MET A 66 3.39 5.13 0.11
CA MET A 66 2.91 3.78 -0.18
C MET A 66 1.70 3.72 -1.09
N CYS A 67 0.87 4.75 -1.13
CA CYS A 67 -0.33 4.76 -1.98
C CYS A 67 0.16 4.78 -3.46
N PRO A 68 -0.09 3.72 -4.26
CA PRO A 68 0.40 3.64 -5.64
C PRO A 68 -0.13 4.79 -6.51
N MET A 69 -1.31 5.31 -6.18
CA MET A 69 -1.94 6.46 -6.84
C MET A 69 -1.15 7.78 -6.71
N GLN A 70 -0.12 7.85 -5.86
CA GLN A 70 0.74 9.03 -5.75
C GLN A 70 1.89 9.03 -6.78
N VAL A 71 2.06 7.95 -7.55
CA VAL A 71 2.98 7.97 -8.70
C VAL A 71 2.29 8.67 -9.86
N GLU A 72 3.00 9.59 -10.51
CA GLU A 72 2.46 10.41 -11.60
C GLU A 72 1.82 9.55 -12.70
N GLY A 73 0.64 9.96 -13.17
CA GLY A 73 -0.05 9.28 -14.27
C GLY A 73 -0.50 7.86 -13.95
N THR A 74 -0.58 7.47 -12.67
CA THR A 74 -1.05 6.13 -12.28
C THR A 74 -2.54 5.98 -12.53
N THR A 75 -2.91 4.92 -13.22
CA THR A 75 -4.28 4.44 -13.39
C THR A 75 -4.42 3.07 -12.73
N ARG A 76 -5.67 2.70 -12.44
CA ARG A 76 -6.02 1.43 -11.83
C ARG A 76 -7.21 0.81 -12.54
N GLU A 77 -7.13 -0.49 -12.80
CA GLU A 77 -8.24 -1.29 -13.30
C GLU A 77 -8.48 -2.50 -12.38
N ILE A 78 -9.74 -2.88 -12.16
CA ILE A 78 -10.08 -4.11 -11.42
C ILE A 78 -10.49 -5.17 -12.44
N VAL A 79 -9.75 -6.27 -12.45
CA VAL A 79 -9.93 -7.38 -13.38
C VAL A 79 -10.46 -8.59 -12.62
N ARG A 80 -11.54 -9.18 -13.12
CA ARG A 80 -12.08 -10.44 -12.60
C ARG A 80 -11.33 -11.61 -13.20
N LEU A 81 -10.91 -12.55 -12.36
CA LEU A 81 -10.32 -13.83 -12.76
C LEU A 81 -11.25 -14.99 -12.31
N ASP A 82 -10.98 -16.22 -12.73
CA ASP A 82 -11.84 -17.37 -12.45
C ASP A 82 -11.97 -17.68 -10.95
N ASN A 83 -10.87 -17.56 -10.21
CA ASN A 83 -10.77 -17.89 -8.78
C ASN A 83 -10.15 -16.76 -7.93
N ALA A 84 -10.05 -15.55 -8.50
CA ALA A 84 -9.35 -14.43 -7.89
C ALA A 84 -9.87 -13.10 -8.44
N VAL A 85 -9.43 -12.02 -7.82
CA VAL A 85 -9.62 -10.66 -8.33
C VAL A 85 -8.26 -10.01 -8.46
N ALA A 86 -7.98 -9.40 -9.61
CA ALA A 86 -6.75 -8.65 -9.84
C ALA A 86 -7.03 -7.15 -9.86
N MET A 87 -6.01 -6.39 -9.48
CA MET A 87 -5.96 -4.95 -9.60
C MET A 87 -4.70 -4.58 -10.37
N ASP A 88 -4.90 -4.04 -11.56
CA ASP A 88 -3.82 -3.65 -12.46
C ASP A 88 -3.52 -2.18 -12.24
N PHE A 89 -2.29 -1.90 -11.82
CA PHE A 89 -1.77 -0.56 -11.72
C PHE A 89 -0.85 -0.32 -12.89
N THR A 90 -1.09 0.75 -13.63
CA THR A 90 -0.25 1.19 -14.76
C THR A 90 0.07 2.67 -14.60
N THR A 91 1.19 3.13 -15.16
CA THR A 91 1.61 4.53 -15.08
C THR A 91 2.22 5.01 -16.39
N THR A 92 2.13 6.32 -16.65
CA THR A 92 2.91 7.00 -17.70
C THR A 92 4.23 7.61 -17.16
N GLY A 93 4.44 7.56 -15.85
CA GLY A 93 5.62 8.08 -15.13
C GLY A 93 6.62 6.97 -14.77
N ASP A 94 7.09 6.96 -13.52
CA ASP A 94 8.09 6.00 -13.04
C ASP A 94 7.46 4.63 -12.74
N VAL A 95 7.61 3.71 -13.70
CA VAL A 95 7.11 2.33 -13.62
C VAL A 95 7.78 1.54 -12.49
N GLU A 96 9.08 1.76 -12.22
CA GLU A 96 9.80 1.02 -11.18
C GLU A 96 9.40 1.49 -9.78
N GLU A 97 9.16 2.80 -9.62
CA GLU A 97 8.57 3.33 -8.40
C GLU A 97 7.17 2.75 -8.13
N LEU A 98 6.31 2.72 -9.16
CA LEU A 98 4.98 2.11 -9.04
C LEU A 98 5.07 0.65 -8.61
N ARG A 99 5.92 -0.14 -9.28
CA ARG A 99 6.15 -1.56 -8.95
C ARG A 99 6.63 -1.73 -7.52
N SER A 100 7.60 -0.94 -7.07
CA SER A 100 8.11 -0.97 -5.70
C SER A 100 7.03 -0.64 -4.65
N ARG A 101 6.13 0.31 -4.94
CA ARG A 101 4.99 0.62 -4.06
C ARG A 101 3.99 -0.54 -3.98
N VAL A 102 3.60 -1.11 -5.13
CA VAL A 102 2.63 -2.23 -5.18
C VAL A 102 3.22 -3.51 -4.57
N ALA A 103 4.50 -3.80 -4.79
CA ALA A 103 5.18 -4.97 -4.25
C ALA A 103 5.24 -5.01 -2.71
N ARG A 104 5.15 -3.86 -2.03
CA ARG A 104 5.10 -3.78 -0.56
C ARG A 104 3.71 -4.07 0.03
N MET A 105 2.66 -4.12 -0.79
CA MET A 105 1.28 -4.34 -0.31
C MET A 105 1.06 -5.75 0.26
N PRO A 106 1.46 -6.85 -0.40
CA PRO A 106 1.33 -8.20 0.16
C PRO A 106 2.05 -8.36 1.51
N GLU A 107 3.25 -7.78 1.66
CA GLU A 107 4.03 -7.87 2.91
C GLU A 107 3.31 -7.22 4.09
N ARG A 108 2.68 -6.07 3.86
CA ARG A 108 1.88 -5.39 4.88
C ARG A 108 0.59 -6.13 5.18
N HIS A 109 -0.08 -6.65 4.16
CA HIS A 109 -1.26 -7.49 4.34
C HIS A 109 -0.93 -8.69 5.24
N ALA A 110 0.17 -9.38 4.94
CA ALA A 110 0.65 -10.50 5.76
C ALA A 110 1.01 -10.07 7.20
N THR A 111 1.60 -8.88 7.39
CA THR A 111 1.92 -8.36 8.73
C THR A 111 0.66 -8.01 9.53
N MET A 112 -0.39 -7.49 8.88
CA MET A 112 -1.66 -7.12 9.53
C MET A 112 -2.50 -8.35 9.89
N HIS A 113 -2.44 -9.41 9.08
CA HIS A 113 -3.29 -10.59 9.24
C HIS A 113 -2.54 -11.86 9.73
N GLY A 114 -1.22 -11.81 9.88
CA GLY A 114 -0.42 -12.94 10.38
C GLY A 114 -0.55 -13.16 11.90
N GLU A 115 -0.02 -14.29 12.38
CA GLU A 115 -0.11 -14.75 13.78
C GLU A 115 0.45 -13.77 14.83
N GLY A 116 1.23 -12.77 14.40
CA GLY A 116 1.78 -11.71 15.25
C GLY A 116 1.13 -10.33 15.09
N GLY A 117 0.11 -10.20 14.24
CA GLY A 117 -0.62 -8.97 13.95
C GLY A 117 -1.48 -8.53 15.13
N GLN A 118 -0.85 -8.17 16.25
CA GLN A 118 -1.51 -7.41 17.31
C GLN A 118 -1.81 -6.04 16.71
N MET A 119 -2.99 -5.89 16.11
CA MET A 119 -3.60 -4.58 15.89
C MET A 119 -3.45 -3.84 17.21
N PRO A 120 -2.71 -2.72 17.27
CA PRO A 120 -2.35 -2.06 18.52
C PRO A 120 -3.63 -1.86 19.29
N GLN A 121 -3.78 -2.66 20.34
CA GLN A 121 -4.99 -2.72 21.13
C GLN A 121 -5.00 -1.39 21.87
N GLY A 122 -5.76 -0.44 21.29
CA GLY A 122 -5.63 0.98 21.56
C GLY A 122 -5.43 1.24 23.04
N HIS A 123 -4.18 1.51 23.42
CA HIS A 123 -3.90 2.00 24.75
C HIS A 123 -4.51 3.39 24.80
N GLY A 124 -5.73 3.45 25.33
CA GLY A 124 -6.45 4.66 25.64
C GLY A 124 -5.63 5.49 26.61
N HIS A 125 -4.68 6.27 26.09
CA HIS A 125 -4.11 7.37 26.83
C HIS A 125 -5.23 8.39 27.01
N HIS A 126 -5.67 8.51 28.26
CA HIS A 126 -6.57 9.53 28.78
C HIS A 126 -5.97 10.95 28.58
N GLY A 127 -5.88 11.39 27.32
CA GLY A 127 -5.66 12.78 26.97
C GLY A 127 -6.93 13.56 27.27
N GLN A 128 -6.96 14.21 28.44
CA GLN A 128 -7.96 15.20 28.80
C GLN A 128 -7.92 16.33 27.75
N GLY A 129 -8.87 16.41 26.82
CA GLY A 129 -8.92 17.58 25.94
C GLY A 129 -9.80 17.56 24.70
N GLY A 130 -10.29 16.41 24.24
CA GLY A 130 -11.13 16.36 23.04
C GLY A 130 -12.37 15.51 23.26
N GLN A 131 -13.50 16.12 23.61
CA GLN A 131 -14.82 15.50 23.48
C GLN A 131 -15.15 15.42 21.98
N MET A 132 -14.46 14.54 21.25
CA MET A 132 -14.95 14.07 19.96
C MET A 132 -16.23 13.31 20.30
N GLN A 133 -17.38 13.90 19.96
CA GLN A 133 -18.65 13.20 20.03
C GLN A 133 -18.49 11.94 19.20
N HIS A 134 -18.34 10.79 19.85
CA HIS A 134 -18.56 9.50 19.25
C HIS A 134 -20.03 9.50 18.82
N GLU A 135 -20.32 10.06 17.65
CA GLU A 135 -21.53 9.74 16.92
C GLU A 135 -21.59 8.23 16.89
N GLN A 136 -22.64 7.70 17.52
CA GLN A 136 -22.85 6.28 17.70
C GLN A 136 -22.92 5.68 16.30
N MET A 137 -21.81 5.09 15.84
CA MET A 137 -21.87 4.23 14.67
C MET A 137 -22.90 3.15 15.00
N SER A 138 -23.87 2.99 14.11
CA SER A 138 -24.92 2.00 14.32
C SER A 138 -24.31 0.61 14.49
N GLU A 139 -24.98 -0.27 15.24
CA GLU A 139 -24.56 -1.68 15.37
C GLU A 139 -24.38 -2.33 13.98
N GLU A 140 -25.22 -1.95 13.02
CA GLU A 140 -25.14 -2.36 11.61
C GLU A 140 -23.79 -1.99 10.97
N HIS A 141 -23.28 -0.78 11.21
CA HIS A 141 -21.98 -0.37 10.69
C HIS A 141 -20.83 -1.17 11.34
N HIS A 142 -20.95 -1.49 12.62
CA HIS A 142 -19.97 -2.33 13.32
C HIS A 142 -19.96 -3.77 12.78
N GLU A 143 -21.11 -4.34 12.49
CA GLU A 143 -21.24 -5.68 11.92
C GLU A 143 -20.67 -5.74 10.50
N MET A 144 -21.02 -4.77 9.64
CA MET A 144 -20.46 -4.65 8.30
C MET A 144 -18.92 -4.55 8.33
N ARG A 145 -18.36 -3.75 9.24
CA ARG A 145 -16.91 -3.63 9.40
C ARG A 145 -16.27 -4.95 9.84
N ARG A 146 -16.91 -5.70 10.76
CA ARG A 146 -16.41 -7.01 11.22
C ARG A 146 -16.40 -8.01 10.07
N GLN A 147 -17.50 -8.10 9.32
CA GLN A 147 -17.61 -9.00 8.19
C GLN A 147 -16.57 -8.69 7.09
N MET A 148 -16.31 -7.41 6.84
CA MET A 148 -15.26 -7.00 5.90
C MET A 148 -13.86 -7.41 6.38
N MET A 149 -13.55 -7.23 7.67
CA MET A 149 -12.26 -7.65 8.23
C MET A 149 -12.07 -9.16 8.19
N GLU A 150 -13.12 -9.93 8.50
CA GLU A 150 -13.11 -11.39 8.44
C GLU A 150 -12.88 -11.88 7.02
N MET A 151 -13.58 -11.31 6.03
CA MET A 151 -13.40 -11.68 4.62
C MET A 151 -11.97 -11.41 4.14
N MET A 152 -11.35 -10.30 4.57
CA MET A 152 -10.00 -9.93 4.15
C MET A 152 -8.89 -10.75 4.83
N ALA A 153 -9.16 -11.31 6.02
CA ALA A 153 -8.19 -12.13 6.74
C ALA A 153 -7.80 -13.40 5.97
N ASP A 154 -8.74 -13.95 5.20
CA ASP A 154 -8.56 -15.18 4.42
C ASP A 154 -8.20 -14.90 2.95
N VAL A 155 -7.74 -13.70 2.61
CA VAL A 155 -7.30 -13.35 1.25
C VAL A 155 -5.78 -13.40 1.17
N THR A 156 -5.26 -14.18 0.22
CA THR A 156 -3.83 -14.18 -0.14
C THR A 156 -3.56 -13.15 -1.22
N LEU A 157 -2.50 -12.36 -1.07
CA LEU A 157 -2.05 -11.38 -2.05
C LEU A 157 -0.79 -11.87 -2.78
N ALA A 158 -0.76 -11.68 -4.10
CA ALA A 158 0.42 -11.91 -4.93
C ALA A 158 0.59 -10.77 -5.93
N THR A 159 1.82 -10.50 -6.35
CA THR A 159 2.09 -9.45 -7.34
C THR A 159 2.83 -9.99 -8.55
N GLU A 160 2.56 -9.41 -9.72
CA GLU A 160 3.19 -9.78 -10.98
C GLU A 160 3.46 -8.52 -11.81
N PRO A 161 4.65 -8.34 -12.39
CA PRO A 161 4.90 -7.26 -13.32
C PRO A 161 4.01 -7.37 -14.56
N ILE A 162 3.43 -6.26 -15.00
CA ILE A 162 2.71 -6.16 -16.28
C ILE A 162 3.33 -5.05 -17.13
N GLU A 163 2.92 -4.95 -18.40
CA GLU A 163 3.32 -3.84 -19.27
C GLU A 163 2.89 -2.51 -18.64
N GLY A 164 3.85 -1.59 -18.46
CA GLY A 164 3.59 -0.27 -17.86
C GLY A 164 3.29 -0.25 -16.36
N GLY A 165 3.43 -1.37 -15.64
CA GLY A 165 3.19 -1.37 -14.18
C GLY A 165 3.23 -2.72 -13.48
N MET A 166 2.27 -2.95 -12.57
CA MET A 166 2.20 -4.12 -11.69
C MET A 166 0.74 -4.55 -11.45
N ARG A 167 0.50 -5.85 -11.52
CA ARG A 167 -0.76 -6.49 -11.10
C ARG A 167 -0.65 -6.93 -9.65
N LEU A 168 -1.68 -6.66 -8.86
CA LEU A 168 -1.89 -7.20 -7.52
C LEU A 168 -3.09 -8.12 -7.54
N THR A 169 -2.89 -9.41 -7.27
CA THR A 169 -3.92 -10.45 -7.28
C THR A 169 -4.34 -10.81 -5.87
N PHE A 170 -5.64 -10.81 -5.63
CA PHE A 170 -6.32 -11.16 -4.39
C PHE A 170 -7.01 -12.52 -4.59
N THR A 171 -6.56 -13.52 -3.86
CA THR A 171 -7.09 -14.88 -3.92
C THR A 171 -7.79 -15.20 -2.59
N PRO A 172 -9.13 -15.24 -2.54
CA PRO A 172 -9.83 -15.67 -1.33
C PRO A 172 -9.56 -17.15 -1.08
N ALA A 173 -9.54 -17.57 0.19
CA ALA A 173 -9.40 -18.98 0.56
C ALA A 173 -10.55 -19.84 0.01
N ASP A 174 -11.76 -19.27 -0.11
CA ASP A 174 -12.92 -19.89 -0.75
C ASP A 174 -13.22 -19.23 -2.11
N ALA A 175 -13.12 -20.01 -3.19
CA ALA A 175 -13.41 -19.56 -4.55
C ALA A 175 -14.87 -19.09 -4.74
N SER A 176 -15.80 -19.55 -3.90
CA SER A 176 -17.20 -19.07 -3.93
C SER A 176 -17.33 -17.59 -3.56
N GLN A 177 -16.31 -17.00 -2.90
CA GLN A 177 -16.30 -15.62 -2.45
C GLN A 177 -15.75 -14.63 -3.49
N VAL A 178 -15.24 -15.10 -4.64
CA VAL A 178 -14.64 -14.23 -5.68
C VAL A 178 -15.61 -13.16 -6.17
N ASP A 179 -16.89 -13.50 -6.31
CA ASP A 179 -17.93 -12.55 -6.71
C ASP A 179 -18.10 -11.41 -5.69
N ALA A 180 -18.17 -11.76 -4.41
CA ALA A 180 -18.31 -10.79 -3.33
C ALA A 180 -17.06 -9.91 -3.22
N LEU A 181 -15.87 -10.51 -3.31
CA LEU A 181 -14.59 -9.79 -3.30
C LEU A 181 -14.50 -8.79 -4.47
N TYR A 182 -14.91 -9.20 -5.67
CA TYR A 182 -14.91 -8.32 -6.84
C TYR A 182 -15.84 -7.12 -6.66
N GLN A 183 -17.05 -7.33 -6.15
CA GLN A 183 -17.99 -6.24 -5.88
C GLN A 183 -17.47 -5.30 -4.79
N MET A 184 -16.85 -5.85 -3.75
CA MET A 184 -16.22 -5.06 -2.68
C MET A 184 -15.11 -4.17 -3.25
N MET A 185 -14.20 -4.74 -4.06
CA MET A 185 -13.11 -3.98 -4.67
C MET A 185 -13.63 -2.89 -5.62
N GLN A 186 -14.67 -3.16 -6.42
CA GLN A 186 -15.28 -2.13 -7.25
C GLN A 186 -15.93 -1.02 -6.44
N SER A 187 -16.64 -1.36 -5.36
CA SER A 187 -17.23 -0.38 -4.46
C SER A 187 -16.15 0.51 -3.83
N HIS A 188 -15.05 -0.11 -3.40
CA HIS A 188 -13.89 0.58 -2.83
C HIS A 188 -13.22 1.52 -3.85
N ALA A 189 -13.05 1.07 -5.10
CA ALA A 189 -12.47 1.90 -6.15
C ALA A 189 -13.33 3.12 -6.46
N ARG A 190 -14.66 2.95 -6.56
CA ARG A 190 -15.60 4.06 -6.78
C ARG A 190 -15.55 5.09 -5.65
N MET A 191 -15.48 4.62 -4.40
CA MET A 191 -15.34 5.50 -3.24
C MET A 191 -14.05 6.33 -3.32
N MET A 192 -12.92 5.70 -3.66
CA MET A 192 -11.65 6.40 -3.86
C MET A 192 -11.68 7.45 -4.96
N GLU A 193 -12.39 7.18 -6.06
CA GLU A 193 -12.55 8.14 -7.15
C GLU A 193 -13.41 9.34 -6.75
N GLN A 194 -14.45 9.12 -5.94
CA GLN A 194 -15.37 10.17 -5.50
C GLN A 194 -14.78 11.05 -4.41
N GLU A 195 -14.09 10.46 -3.44
CA GLU A 195 -13.55 11.17 -2.28
C GLU A 195 -12.11 11.66 -2.51
N GLY A 196 -11.45 11.18 -3.58
CA GLY A 196 -10.08 11.53 -3.93
C GLY A 196 -9.04 11.09 -2.90
N GLN A 197 -9.43 10.25 -1.94
CA GLN A 197 -8.61 9.88 -0.79
C GLN A 197 -8.44 8.36 -0.74
N CYS A 198 -7.20 7.91 -0.50
CA CYS A 198 -6.89 6.54 -0.10
C CYS A 198 -7.61 6.31 1.27
N PRO A 199 -8.70 5.53 1.37
CA PRO A 199 -9.63 5.50 2.52
C PRO A 199 -9.03 4.95 3.83
N MET A 200 -7.74 4.59 3.81
CA MET A 200 -6.91 4.40 5.00
C MET A 200 -6.53 5.73 5.68
N MET A 201 -6.95 6.87 5.12
CA MET A 201 -6.79 8.22 5.67
C MET A 201 -8.10 8.80 6.24
N PRO A 202 -8.91 8.09 7.06
CA PRO A 202 -10.03 8.76 7.69
C PRO A 202 -9.48 9.68 8.80
N MET A 203 -9.82 10.96 8.72
CA MET A 203 -9.86 11.91 9.84
C MET A 203 -8.53 12.55 10.33
N MET A 204 -7.74 13.17 9.44
CA MET A 204 -6.65 14.08 9.88
C MET A 204 -6.70 15.52 9.33
N GLY A 205 -7.82 16.02 8.79
CA GLY A 205 -7.83 17.44 8.40
C GLY A 205 -9.12 18.00 7.83
N ASP A 206 -10.00 18.47 8.71
CA ASP A 206 -10.79 19.69 8.46
C ASP A 206 -10.25 20.80 9.38
N ALA A 207 -8.99 21.17 9.18
CA ALA A 207 -8.38 22.32 9.85
C ALA A 207 -7.61 23.19 8.85
N GLN A 208 -8.20 23.47 7.68
CA GLN A 208 -7.76 24.57 6.82
C GLN A 208 -8.90 25.00 5.87
N LYS A 209 -9.84 25.78 6.42
CA LYS A 209 -10.59 26.77 5.64
C LYS A 209 -10.01 28.13 6.00
N THR A 210 -9.26 28.73 5.08
CA THR A 210 -9.03 30.19 5.01
C THR A 210 -10.00 30.78 4.00
#